data_AF-A0A3C0EFE9-F1
#
_entry.id   AF-A0A3C0EFE9-F1
#
_cell.length_a   1.000
_cell.length_b   1.000
_cell.length_c   1.000
_cell.angle_alpha   90.00
_cell.angle_beta   90.00
_cell.angle_gamma   90.00
#
_symmetry.space_group_name_H-M   'P 1'
#
loop_
_entity.id
_entity.type
_entity.pdbx_description
1 polymer ?
#
loop_
_entity_poly.entity_id
_entity_poly.type
_entity_poly.pdbx_seq_one_letter_code
_entity_poly.pdbx_strand_id
1 'polypeptide(L)' 'MAERIGFIGLGIMGKPMAKNLLKAGYEVTVYDIVGEPMEELVTDGAQRASSNKEVAENCEKIITMVPDSAESEMAILGP' A
#
# COMPACT_ATOMS: atom_id res chain seq x y z
N MET A 1 -4.40 7.06 18.78
CA MET A 1 -4.54 7.04 17.30
C MET A 1 -4.11 5.66 16.87
N ALA A 2 -4.93 4.96 16.09
CA ALA A 2 -4.56 3.63 15.60
C ALA A 2 -3.39 3.78 14.61
N GLU A 3 -2.34 3.00 14.81
CA GLU A 3 -1.13 3.05 14.00
C GLU A 3 -1.44 2.50 12.59
N ARG A 4 -1.46 3.38 11.58
CA ARG A 4 -1.89 3.07 10.23
C ARG A 4 -0.71 2.73 9.33
N ILE A 5 -0.82 1.61 8.62
CA ILE A 5 0.23 1.11 7.74
C ILE A 5 -0.10 1.45 6.28
N GLY A 6 0.82 2.13 5.61
CA GLY A 6 0.81 2.34 4.18
C GLY A 6 1.46 1.15 3.45
N PHE A 7 0.86 0.72 2.35
CA PHE A 7 1.44 -0.32 1.49
C PHE A 7 1.43 0.15 0.03
N ILE A 8 2.62 0.32 -0.55
CA ILE A 8 2.82 0.76 -1.93
C ILE A 8 3.39 -0.40 -2.75
N GLY A 9 2.69 -0.78 -3.81
CA GLY A 9 3.04 -1.94 -4.64
C GLY A 9 2.36 -3.22 -4.14
N LEU A 10 1.42 -3.71 -4.95
CA LEU A 10 0.44 -4.75 -4.64
C LEU A 10 0.51 -5.89 -5.67
N GLY A 11 1.71 -6.12 -6.21
CA GLY A 11 1.99 -7.26 -7.08
C GLY A 11 1.93 -8.62 -6.34
N ILE A 12 2.55 -9.64 -6.93
CA ILE A 12 2.52 -11.04 -6.44
C ILE A 12 2.89 -11.15 -4.95
N MET A 13 3.88 -10.37 -4.50
CA MET A 13 4.31 -10.35 -3.10
C MET A 13 3.52 -9.34 -2.25
N GLY A 14 3.30 -8.12 -2.76
CA GLY A 14 2.70 -7.03 -1.99
C GLY A 14 1.26 -7.32 -1.56
N LYS A 15 0.42 -7.82 -2.48
CA LYS A 15 -1.00 -8.10 -2.20
C LYS A 15 -1.21 -9.08 -1.04
N PRO A 16 -0.63 -10.30 -1.02
CA PRO A 16 -0.82 -11.22 0.09
C PRO A 16 -0.26 -10.70 1.41
N MET A 17 0.82 -9.89 1.38
CA MET A 17 1.34 -9.23 2.60
C MET A 17 0.35 -8.21 3.16
N ALA A 18 -0.22 -7.35 2.32
CA ALA A 18 -1.25 -6.40 2.72
C ALA A 18 -2.50 -7.11 3.27
N LYS A 19 -2.94 -8.21 2.63
CA LYS A 19 -4.04 -9.04 3.15
C LYS A 19 -3.73 -9.62 4.54
N ASN A 20 -2.50 -10.03 4.79
CA ASN A 20 -2.12 -10.55 6.11
C ASN A 20 -2.13 -9.47 7.20
N LEU A 21 -1.74 -8.23 6.87
CA LEU A 21 -1.86 -7.10 7.79
C LEU A 21 -3.32 -6.80 8.13
N LEU A 22 -4.22 -6.79 7.14
CA LEU A 22 -5.66 -6.66 7.35
C LEU A 22 -6.21 -7.77 8.26
N LYS A 23 -5.85 -9.04 7.99
CA LYS A 23 -6.26 -10.19 8.81
C LYS A 23 -5.75 -10.12 10.24
N ALA A 24 -4.59 -9.50 10.46
CA ALA A 24 -4.02 -9.27 11.78
C ALA A 24 -4.69 -8.09 12.53
N GLY A 25 -5.62 -7.38 11.89
CA GLY A 25 -6.38 -6.28 12.50
C GLY A 25 -5.74 -4.90 12.37
N TYR A 26 -4.73 -4.74 11.51
CA TYR A 26 -4.15 -3.42 11.24
C TYR A 26 -5.02 -2.61 10.28
N GLU A 27 -5.04 -1.28 10.47
CA GLU A 27 -5.55 -0.36 9.46
C GLU A 27 -4.52 -0.23 8.35
N VAL A 28 -4.89 -0.61 7.12
CA VAL A 28 -4.00 -0.60 5.96
C VAL A 28 -4.53 0.36 4.90
N THR A 29 -3.70 1.32 4.49
CA THR A 29 -3.92 2.14 3.31
C THR A 29 -3.05 1.62 2.18
N VAL A 30 -3.62 1.38 1.00
CA VAL A 30 -2.93 0.75 -0.13
C VAL A 30 -2.90 1.65 -1.36
N TYR A 31 -1.80 1.55 -2.12
CA TYR A 31 -1.64 2.20 -3.42
C TYR A 31 -0.86 1.30 -4.39
N ASP A 32 -1.32 1.25 -5.63
CA ASP A 32 -0.62 0.67 -6.77
C ASP A 32 -0.95 1.48 -8.03
N ILE A 33 -0.05 1.46 -9.02
CA ILE A 33 -0.31 2.05 -10.34
C ILE A 33 -1.35 1.25 -11.13
N VAL A 34 -1.51 -0.04 -10.80
CA VAL A 34 -2.51 -0.95 -11.34
C VAL A 34 -3.76 -0.95 -10.44
N GLY A 35 -4.93 -0.72 -11.03
CA GLY A 35 -6.19 -0.58 -10.29
C GLY A 35 -6.70 -1.88 -9.65
N GLU A 36 -6.64 -3.00 -10.37
CA GLU A 36 -7.27 -4.27 -10.00
C GLU A 36 -6.82 -4.79 -8.61
N PRO A 37 -5.51 -4.86 -8.26
CA PRO A 37 -5.09 -5.28 -6.93
C PRO A 37 -5.60 -4.39 -5.79
N MET A 38 -5.78 -3.09 -6.04
CA MET A 38 -6.33 -2.17 -5.04
C MET A 38 -7.81 -2.47 -4.77
N GLU A 39 -8.60 -2.74 -5.80
CA GLU A 39 -10.04 -3.05 -5.66
C GLU A 39 -10.26 -4.32 -4.83
N GLU A 40 -9.45 -5.36 -5.05
CA GLU A 40 -9.48 -6.58 -4.23
C GLU A 40 -9.20 -6.28 -2.76
N LEU A 41 -8.18 -5.49 -2.46
CA LEU A 41 -7.78 -5.17 -1.09
C LEU A 41 -8.77 -4.25 -0.39
N VAL A 42 -9.40 -3.33 -1.12
CA VAL A 42 -10.51 -2.50 -0.60
C VAL A 42 -11.70 -3.36 -0.23
N THR A 43 -12.04 -4.35 -1.06
CA THR A 43 -13.08 -5.34 -0.74
C THR A 43 -12.74 -6.11 0.55
N ASP A 44 -11.45 -6.38 0.79
CA ASP A 44 -10.95 -7.02 2.02
C ASP A 44 -10.81 -6.06 3.22
N GLY A 45 -11.13 -4.76 3.06
CA GLY A 45 -11.16 -3.77 4.14
C GLY A 45 -9.99 -2.77 4.17
N ALA A 46 -9.12 -2.75 3.17
CA ALA A 46 -8.12 -1.69 3.03
C ALA A 46 -8.74 -0.35 2.65
N GLN A 47 -8.06 0.74 2.99
CA GLN A 47 -8.35 2.05 2.45
C GLN A 47 -7.55 2.31 1.18
N ARG A 48 -8.19 2.86 0.16
CA ARG A 48 -7.55 3.21 -1.11
C ARG A 48 -6.93 4.59 -1.02
N ALA A 49 -5.66 4.73 -1.36
CA ALA A 49 -5.05 6.01 -1.67
C ALA A 49 -5.03 6.24 -3.19
N SER A 50 -5.07 7.51 -3.59
CA SER A 50 -4.97 7.98 -4.98
C SER A 50 -3.52 8.18 -5.46
N SER A 51 -2.57 8.26 -4.53
CA SER A 51 -1.14 8.43 -4.80
C SER A 51 -0.27 7.94 -3.65
N ASN A 52 1.01 7.71 -3.90
CA ASN A 52 2.01 7.46 -2.85
C ASN A 52 2.15 8.64 -1.89
N LYS A 53 1.99 9.87 -2.37
CA LYS A 53 1.93 11.07 -1.52
C LYS A 53 0.80 10.97 -0.49
N GLU A 54 -0.40 10.59 -0.92
CA GLU A 54 -1.54 10.43 0.00
C GLU A 54 -1.30 9.29 1.00
N VAL A 55 -0.62 8.21 0.61
CA VAL A 55 -0.19 7.18 1.57
C VAL A 55 0.71 7.79 2.63
N ALA A 56 1.70 8.61 2.24
CA ALA A 56 2.64 9.25 3.15
C ALA A 56 2.00 10.31 4.07
N GLU A 57 0.97 11.00 3.60
CA GLU A 57 0.23 11.98 4.42
C GLU A 57 -0.62 11.32 5.51
N ASN A 58 -1.06 10.07 5.30
CA ASN A 58 -2.02 9.39 6.17
C ASN A 58 -1.42 8.24 6.99
N CYS A 59 -0.17 7.84 6.75
CA CYS A 59 0.44 6.66 7.37
C CYS A 59 1.80 6.97 8.01
N GLU A 60 2.04 6.47 9.22
CA GLU A 60 3.31 6.65 9.93
C GLU A 60 4.36 5.61 9.51
N LYS A 61 3.90 4.42 9.10
CA LYS A 61 4.75 3.31 8.64
C LYS A 61 4.35 2.97 7.21
N ILE A 62 5.31 2.92 6.30
CA ILE A 62 5.06 2.64 4.89
C ILE A 62 5.95 1.48 4.46
N ILE A 63 5.34 0.49 3.83
CA ILE A 63 6.01 -0.65 3.20
C ILE A 63 5.91 -0.46 1.69
N THR A 64 7.04 -0.61 1.00
CA THR A 64 7.10 -0.61 -0.47
C THR A 64 7.51 -1.99 -0.96
N MET A 65 6.85 -2.49 -2.00
CA MET A 65 7.10 -3.80 -2.60
C MET A 65 6.91 -3.73 -4.11
N VAL A 66 8.00 -3.43 -4.82
CA VAL A 66 8.02 -3.14 -6.26
C VAL A 66 9.17 -3.91 -6.95
N PRO A 67 9.19 -4.01 -8.29
CA PRO A 67 10.10 -4.90 -9.02
C PRO A 67 11.59 -4.60 -8.81
N ASP A 68 12.00 -3.34 -8.92
CA ASP A 68 13.41 -2.96 -8.78
C ASP A 68 13.64 -1.59 -8.10
N SER A 69 14.90 -1.15 -8.10
CA SER A 69 15.33 0.10 -7.46
C SER A 69 14.73 1.36 -8.08
N ALA A 70 14.51 1.40 -9.40
CA ALA A 70 13.93 2.56 -10.06
C ALA A 70 12.45 2.75 -9.65
N GLU A 71 11.66 1.67 -9.59
CA GLU A 71 10.30 1.76 -9.06
C GLU A 71 10.28 2.07 -7.57
N SER A 72 11.27 1.58 -6.82
CA SER A 72 11.39 1.88 -5.39
C SER A 72 11.62 3.37 -5.17
N GLU A 73 12.51 3.99 -5.95
CA GLU A 73 12.78 5.43 -5.90
C GLU A 73 11.53 6.24 -6.26
N MET A 74 10.82 5.88 -7.33
CA MET A 74 9.55 6.54 -7.70
C MET A 74 8.48 6.40 -6.60
N ALA A 75 8.37 5.21 -5.99
CA ALA A 75 7.42 4.95 -4.92
C ALA A 75 7.70 5.80 -3.68
N ILE A 76 8.99 6.02 -3.35
CA ILE A 76 9.43 6.75 -2.15
C ILE A 76 9.42 8.27 -2.38
N LEU A 77 9.95 8.74 -3.51
CA LEU A 77 10.14 10.17 -3.78
C LEU A 77 8.92 10.82 -4.42
N GLY A 78 8.07 10.05 -5.10
CA GLY A 78 7.01 10.59 -5.93
C GLY A 78 7.53 11.15 -7.27
N PRO A 79 6.60 11.58 -8.16
CA PRO A 79 6.94 12.30 -9.38
C PRO A 79 7.47 13.71 -9.11
#